data_AF-A0AAD6FFQ7-F1
#
_entry.id   AF-A0AAD6FFQ7-F1
#
_cell.length_a   1.000
_cell.length_b   1.000
_cell.length_c   1.000
_cell.angle_alpha   90.00
_cell.angle_beta   90.00
_cell.angle_gamma   90.00
#
_symmetry.space_group_name_H-M   'P 1'
#
loop_
_entity.id
_entity.type
_entity.pdbx_description
1 polymer ?
#
loop_
_entity_poly.entity_id
_entity_poly.type
_entity_poly.pdbx_seq_one_letter_code
_entity_poly.pdbx_strand_id
1 'polypeptide(L)'
;MGQQVRLALMGQQVRLTLMGQQVRLALMGQQVRLTLMGQQVRLALMGQQVRVALMGQQVRLTLMGQQVRLTLMGKQVRLALMGQQVRLALMGQQVRLTLGQQL
;
A
#
# COMPACT_ATOMS: atom_id res chain seq x y z
N MET A 1 -11.25 -22.65 -0.25
CA MET A 1 -11.72 -21.52 0.58
C MET A 1 -10.78 -20.34 0.37
N GLY A 2 -11.09 -19.47 -0.59
CA GLY A 2 -10.27 -18.28 -0.86
C GLY A 2 -10.85 -17.09 -0.14
N GLN A 3 -10.17 -16.59 0.90
CA GLN A 3 -10.64 -15.43 1.65
C GLN A 3 -10.34 -14.17 0.83
N GLN A 4 -11.37 -13.67 0.15
CA GLN A 4 -11.35 -12.41 -0.58
C GLN A 4 -11.74 -11.29 0.37
N VAL A 5 -10.94 -10.23 0.44
CA VAL A 5 -11.21 -9.06 1.27
C VAL A 5 -11.34 -7.84 0.37
N ARG A 6 -12.47 -7.12 0.49
CA ARG A 6 -12.70 -5.84 -0.18
C ARG A 6 -13.21 -4.82 0.83
N LEU A 7 -12.45 -3.75 1.04
CA LEU A 7 -12.81 -2.70 1.99
C LEU A 7 -12.56 -1.31 1.39
N ALA A 8 -13.39 -0.37 1.80
CA ALA A 8 -13.18 1.06 1.59
C ALA A 8 -13.38 1.76 2.95
N LEU A 9 -12.38 2.54 3.39
CA LEU A 9 -12.45 3.26 4.66
C LEU A 9 -12.03 4.72 4.46
N MET A 10 -12.74 5.59 5.18
CA MET A 10 -12.43 7.02 5.27
C MET A 10 -12.44 7.43 6.75
N GLY A 11 -11.43 8.14 7.20
CA GLY A 11 -11.37 8.67 8.56
C GLY A 11 -10.07 9.41 8.84
N GLN A 12 -10.00 10.19 9.92
CA GLN A 12 -8.77 10.89 10.28
C GLN A 12 -7.61 9.91 10.53
N GLN A 13 -7.86 8.82 11.26
CA GLN A 13 -6.88 7.78 11.55
C GLN A 13 -7.41 6.43 11.07
N VAL A 14 -6.67 5.78 10.18
CA VAL A 14 -6.99 4.44 9.67
C VAL A 14 -5.87 3.49 10.06
N ARG A 15 -6.20 2.46 10.82
CA ARG A 15 -5.26 1.40 11.20
C ARG A 15 -5.84 0.04 10.83
N LEU A 16 -5.12 -0.73 10.01
CA LEU A 16 -5.54 -2.05 9.57
C LEU A 16 -4.41 -3.07 9.64
N THR A 17 -4.76 -4.28 10.06
CA THR A 17 -3.95 -5.49 9.93
C THR A 17 -4.82 -6.55 9.27
N LEU A 18 -4.39 -7.07 8.11
CA LEU A 18 -5.20 -8.00 7.33
C LEU A 18 -4.36 -9.18 6.79
N MET A 19 -4.99 -10.35 6.74
CA MET A 19 -4.47 -11.52 6.05
C MET A 19 -5.55 -12.03 5.09
N GLY A 20 -5.19 -12.30 3.83
CA GLY A 20 -6.16 -12.81 2.85
C GLY A 20 -5.49 -13.18 1.53
N GLN A 21 -6.08 -14.11 0.78
CA GLN A 21 -5.48 -14.54 -0.49
C GLN A 21 -5.57 -13.44 -1.56
N GLN A 22 -6.74 -12.81 -1.68
CA GLN A 22 -6.97 -11.69 -2.58
C GLN A 22 -7.50 -10.49 -1.80
N VAL A 23 -6.77 -9.39 -1.81
CA VAL A 23 -7.14 -8.19 -1.05
C VAL A 23 -7.21 -6.97 -1.95
N ARG A 24 -8.33 -6.26 -1.87
CA ARG A 24 -8.55 -4.97 -2.54
C ARG A 24 -8.99 -3.91 -1.54
N LEU A 25 -8.15 -2.91 -1.27
CA LEU A 25 -8.48 -1.83 -0.34
C LEU A 25 -8.39 -0.45 -1.00
N ALA A 26 -9.29 0.44 -0.56
CA ALA A 26 -9.19 1.88 -0.76
C ALA A 26 -9.24 2.55 0.62
N LEU A 27 -8.16 3.22 1.03
CA LEU A 27 -8.11 3.91 2.33
C LEU A 27 -7.82 5.39 2.12
N MET A 28 -8.59 6.24 2.79
CA MET A 28 -8.39 7.68 2.82
C MET A 28 -8.34 8.17 4.27
N GLY A 29 -7.29 8.93 4.62
CA GLY A 29 -7.20 9.52 5.95
C GLY A 29 -5.98 10.37 6.19
N GLN A 30 -5.99 11.18 7.25
CA GLN A 30 -4.82 12.01 7.61
C GLN A 30 -3.62 11.12 7.97
N GLN A 31 -3.86 10.09 8.78
CA GLN A 31 -2.87 9.09 9.18
C GLN A 31 -3.33 7.69 8.80
N VAL A 32 -2.54 6.99 7.99
CA VAL A 32 -2.83 5.62 7.54
C VAL A 32 -1.70 4.69 7.97
N ARG A 33 -2.04 3.64 8.72
CA ARG A 33 -1.13 2.55 9.08
C ARG A 33 -1.71 1.22 8.63
N LEU A 34 -1.03 0.57 7.69
CA LEU A 34 -1.47 -0.70 7.12
C LEU A 34 -0.38 -1.78 7.21
N THR A 35 -0.75 -2.94 7.72
CA THR A 35 0.02 -4.18 7.60
C THR A 35 -0.83 -5.22 6.90
N LEU A 36 -0.32 -5.82 5.83
CA LEU A 36 -1.10 -6.77 5.05
C LEU A 36 -0.23 -7.92 4.52
N MET A 37 -0.74 -9.13 4.67
CA MET A 37 -0.17 -10.34 4.08
C MET A 37 -1.19 -10.98 3.14
N GLY A 38 -0.81 -11.20 1.88
CA GLY A 38 -1.72 -11.84 0.92
C GLY A 38 -1.09 -12.17 -0.42
N GLN A 39 -1.66 -13.12 -1.17
CA GLN A 39 -1.06 -13.54 -2.44
C GLN A 39 -1.20 -12.48 -3.53
N GLN A 40 -2.40 -11.92 -3.71
CA GLN A 40 -2.67 -10.85 -4.65
C GLN A 40 -3.24 -9.62 -3.92
N VAL A 41 -2.55 -8.50 -4.05
CA VAL A 41 -2.82 -7.29 -3.29
C VAL A 41 -2.99 -6.11 -4.24
N ARG A 42 -4.14 -5.43 -4.15
CA ARG A 42 -4.41 -4.19 -4.87
C ARG A 42 -4.86 -3.09 -3.92
N LEU A 43 -4.09 -2.01 -3.82
CA LEU A 43 -4.33 -0.93 -2.86
C LEU A 43 -4.34 0.43 -3.53
N ALA A 44 -5.25 1.28 -3.08
CA ALA A 44 -5.23 2.72 -3.29
C ALA A 44 -5.25 3.41 -1.93
N LEU A 45 -4.23 4.21 -1.64
CA LEU A 45 -4.05 4.88 -0.35
C LEU A 45 -3.89 6.39 -0.57
N MET A 46 -4.63 7.18 0.19
CA MET A 46 -4.47 8.64 0.21
C MET A 46 -4.37 9.13 1.66
N GLY A 47 -3.34 9.89 1.98
CA GLY A 47 -3.20 10.49 3.30
C GLY A 47 -1.95 11.33 3.51
N GLN A 48 -1.94 12.19 4.52
CA GLN A 48 -0.75 13.01 4.81
C GLN A 48 0.41 12.16 5.34
N GLN A 49 0.12 11.25 6.25
CA GLN A 49 1.08 10.39 6.94
C GLN A 49 0.76 8.93 6.66
N VAL A 50 1.59 8.26 5.86
CA VAL A 50 1.29 6.88 5.43
C VAL A 50 2.44 5.93 5.78
N ARG A 51 2.11 4.88 6.56
CA ARG A 51 3.02 3.78 6.88
C ARG A 51 2.42 2.46 6.43
N VAL A 52 3.10 1.77 5.52
CA VAL A 52 2.61 0.50 4.96
C VAL A 52 3.70 -0.57 4.98
N ALA A 53 3.32 -1.77 5.42
CA ALA A 53 4.07 -2.99 5.22
C ALA A 53 3.20 -4.01 4.46
N LEU A 54 3.61 -4.41 3.26
CA LEU A 54 2.92 -5.44 2.46
C LEU A 54 3.85 -6.60 2.18
N MET A 55 3.33 -7.81 2.36
CA MET A 55 3.96 -9.05 1.93
C MET A 55 3.00 -9.82 1.02
N GLY A 56 3.42 -10.13 -0.20
CA GLY A 56 2.57 -10.87 -1.13
C GLY A 56 3.25 -11.31 -2.41
N GLN A 57 2.63 -12.19 -3.20
CA GLN A 57 3.24 -12.61 -4.46
C GLN A 57 3.14 -11.53 -5.54
N GLN A 58 1.96 -10.93 -5.68
CA GLN A 58 1.67 -9.86 -6.63
C GLN A 58 1.10 -8.65 -5.89
N VAL A 59 1.81 -7.54 -5.94
CA VAL A 59 1.45 -6.30 -5.24
C VAL A 59 1.27 -5.18 -6.26
N ARG A 60 0.11 -4.53 -6.23
CA ARG A 60 -0.17 -3.30 -6.97
C ARG A 60 -0.63 -2.22 -6.00
N LEU A 61 0.19 -1.19 -5.81
CA LEU A 61 -0.07 -0.08 -4.89
C LEU A 61 -0.06 1.25 -5.65
N THR A 62 -1.11 2.03 -5.45
CA THR A 62 -1.15 3.46 -5.75
C THR A 62 -1.24 4.22 -4.44
N LEU A 63 -0.35 5.18 -4.23
CA LEU A 63 -0.32 5.97 -3.02
C LEU A 63 -0.11 7.45 -3.32
N MET A 64 -0.88 8.30 -2.64
CA MET A 64 -0.67 9.74 -2.58
C MET A 64 -0.51 10.17 -1.12
N GLY A 65 0.58 10.86 -0.79
CA GLY A 65 0.77 11.38 0.55
C GLY A 65 2.05 12.19 0.77
N GLN A 66 2.04 13.06 1.78
CA GLN A 66 3.16 13.97 2.05
C GLN A 66 4.36 13.26 2.68
N GLN A 67 4.14 12.50 3.75
CA GLN A 67 5.17 11.71 4.43
C GLN A 67 4.84 10.22 4.33
N VAL A 68 5.69 9.48 3.65
CA VAL A 68 5.42 8.10 3.24
C VAL A 68 6.57 7.19 3.65
N ARG A 69 6.23 6.09 4.34
CA ARG A 69 7.15 4.97 4.61
C ARG A 69 6.53 3.67 4.14
N LEU A 70 7.14 3.03 3.15
CA LEU A 70 6.69 1.76 2.59
C LEU A 70 7.75 0.68 2.72
N THR A 71 7.28 -0.52 3.06
CA THR A 71 8.01 -1.77 2.90
C THR A 71 7.15 -2.72 2.09
N LEU A 72 7.58 -3.06 0.88
CA LEU A 72 6.88 -3.98 -0.01
C LEU A 72 7.77 -5.19 -0.31
N MET A 73 7.28 -6.37 -0.02
CA MET A 73 7.95 -7.63 -0.35
C MET A 73 7.04 -8.48 -1.24
N GLY A 74 7.53 -8.85 -2.42
CA GLY A 74 6.79 -9.74 -3.30
C GLY A 74 7.47 -10.07 -4.61
N LYS A 75 7.04 -11.16 -5.27
CA LYS A 75 7.64 -11.58 -6.55
C LYS A 75 7.47 -10.50 -7.63
N GLN A 76 6.26 -9.96 -7.77
CA GLN A 76 5.93 -8.90 -8.71
C GLN A 76 5.34 -7.70 -7.97
N VAL A 77 6.02 -6.55 -8.04
CA VAL A 77 5.61 -5.31 -7.38
C VAL A 77 5.42 -4.21 -8.43
N ARG A 78 4.25 -3.58 -8.41
CA ARG A 78 3.96 -2.34 -9.15
C ARG A 78 3.55 -1.26 -8.16
N LEU A 79 4.34 -0.20 -8.08
CA LEU A 79 4.14 0.93 -7.19
C LEU A 79 4.06 2.23 -8.00
N ALA A 80 2.96 2.95 -7.84
CA ALA A 80 2.84 4.35 -8.23
C ALA A 80 2.71 5.20 -6.96
N LEU A 81 3.60 6.16 -6.78
CA LEU A 81 3.68 6.96 -5.57
C LEU A 81 3.80 8.45 -5.91
N MET A 82 2.94 9.26 -5.31
CA MET A 82 3.07 10.72 -5.30
C MET A 82 3.27 11.20 -3.87
N GLY A 83 4.34 11.95 -3.62
CA GLY A 83 4.63 12.46 -2.28
C GLY A 83 5.89 13.32 -2.18
N GLN A 84 6.06 13.99 -1.04
CA GLN A 84 7.19 14.90 -0.80
C GLN A 84 8.34 14.21 -0.06
N GLN A 85 8.06 13.55 1.07
CA GLN A 85 9.05 12.87 1.90
C GLN A 85 8.80 11.37 1.88
N VAL A 86 9.64 10.64 1.13
CA VAL A 86 9.42 9.23 0.81
C VAL A 86 10.58 8.38 1.31
N ARG A 87 10.25 7.30 2.04
CA ARG A 87 11.17 6.20 2.38
C ARG A 87 10.61 4.88 1.86
N LEU A 88 11.36 4.18 1.01
CA LEU A 88 10.95 2.93 0.38
C LEU A 88 11.95 1.82 0.66
N ALA A 89 11.43 0.64 1.00
CA ALA A 89 12.13 -0.62 0.90
C ALA A 89 11.29 -1.55 0.01
N LEU A 90 11.82 -1.91 -1.16
CA LEU A 90 11.16 -2.76 -2.14
C LEU A 90 12.02 -4.00 -2.35
N MET A 91 11.42 -5.19 -2.20
CA MET A 91 12.09 -6.45 -2.47
C MET A 91 11.21 -7.31 -3.38
N GLY A 92 11.76 -7.73 -4.52
CA GLY A 92 11.05 -8.56 -5.47
C GLY A 92 11.86 -8.91 -6.70
N GLN A 93 11.40 -9.93 -7.44
CA GLN A 93 12.04 -10.34 -8.69
C GLN A 93 11.74 -9.36 -9.83
N GLN A 94 10.53 -8.79 -9.85
CA GLN A 94 10.12 -7.79 -10.83
C GLN A 94 9.50 -6.60 -10.11
N VAL A 95 10.19 -5.46 -10.15
CA VAL A 95 9.73 -4.21 -9.53
C VAL A 95 9.55 -3.14 -10.61
N ARG A 96 8.35 -2.55 -10.66
CA ARG A 96 8.09 -1.31 -11.40
C ARG A 96 7.70 -0.21 -10.42
N LEU A 97 8.46 0.87 -10.42
CA LEU A 97 8.25 2.03 -9.57
C LEU A 97 8.03 3.27 -10.44
N THR A 98 6.99 4.03 -10.13
CA THR A 98 6.75 5.37 -10.66
C THR A 98 6.65 6.33 -9.49
N LEU A 99 7.50 7.37 -9.50
CA LEU A 99 7.52 8.43 -8.51
C LEU A 99 7.04 9.73 -9.15
N GLY A 100 6.11 10.41 -8.49
CA GLY A 100 5.75 11.80 -8.78
C GLY A 100 5.99 12.65 -7.53
N GLN A 101 6.36 13.91 -7.73
CA GLN A 101 6.39 14.89 -6.64
C GLN A 101 5.07 15.64 -6.57
N GLN A 102 4.59 15.89 -5.35
CA GLN A 102 3.58 16.93 -5.10
C GLN A 102 4.32 18.25 -4.93
N LEU A 103 4.05 19.21 -5.83
CA LEU A 103 4.47 20.61 -5.69
C LEU A 103 3.83 21.24 -4.44
#